data_AF-A0A2K0UB53-F1
#
_entry.id   AF-A0A2K0UB53-F1
#
_cell.length_a   1.000
_cell.length_b   1.000
_cell.length_c   1.000
_cell.angle_alpha   90.00
_cell.angle_beta   90.00
_cell.angle_gamma   90.00
#
_symmetry.space_group_name_H-M   'P 1'
#
loop_
_entity.id
_entity.type
_entity.pdbx_description
1 polymer ?
#
loop_
_entity_poly.entity_id
_entity_poly.type
_entity_poly.pdbx_seq_one_letter_code
_entity_poly.pdbx_strand_id
1 'polypeptide(L)'
;MAYLFLEFPHQIHTKFPPTCALAKSPSCNTTTAIMSHESVWNSRPRNYGKGSRQCRVCKHTAGLVRKYDLNLCRQCFREKAKDIGFHKVSIQKQTDKS
;
A
#
# COMPACT_ATOMS: atom_id res chain seq x y z
N MET A 1 -7.94 -11.14 -42.25
CA MET A 1 -8.02 -11.90 -40.98
C MET A 1 -7.88 -10.89 -39.84
N ALA A 2 -8.75 -9.88 -39.71
CA ALA A 2 -10.19 -9.99 -39.46
C ALA A 2 -10.44 -11.03 -38.38
N TYR A 3 -10.57 -10.59 -37.12
CA TYR A 3 -11.68 -10.89 -36.21
C TYR A 3 -11.38 -10.36 -34.78
N LEU A 4 -12.25 -9.42 -34.38
CA LEU A 4 -12.82 -9.19 -33.03
C LEU A 4 -11.88 -8.62 -31.95
N PHE A 5 -11.86 -7.31 -31.68
CA PHE A 5 -12.97 -6.49 -31.14
C PHE A 5 -13.57 -7.13 -29.86
N LEU A 6 -13.02 -6.76 -28.70
CA LEU A 6 -13.77 -6.75 -27.45
C LEU A 6 -13.73 -5.31 -26.92
N GLU A 7 -14.75 -4.59 -27.32
CA GLU A 7 -15.22 -3.35 -26.73
C GLU A 7 -15.41 -3.53 -25.22
N PHE A 8 -14.86 -2.61 -24.45
CA PHE A 8 -15.27 -2.38 -23.07
C PHE A 8 -16.57 -1.59 -23.10
N PRO A 9 -17.72 -2.19 -22.71
CA PRO A 9 -18.96 -1.45 -22.64
C PRO A 9 -18.92 -0.42 -21.51
N HIS A 10 -19.55 0.69 -21.86
CA HIS A 10 -19.83 1.89 -21.11
C HIS A 10 -20.56 1.62 -19.78
N GLN A 11 -20.18 2.43 -18.77
CA GLN A 11 -20.89 2.86 -17.56
C GLN A 11 -22.15 2.12 -17.10
N ILE A 12 -22.20 1.80 -15.79
CA ILE A 12 -23.40 2.11 -15.00
C ILE A 12 -23.05 2.36 -13.53
N HIS A 13 -23.39 3.58 -13.13
CA HIS A 13 -23.59 4.07 -11.78
C HIS A 13 -24.63 3.21 -11.06
N THR A 14 -24.32 2.61 -9.90
CA THR A 14 -25.32 2.50 -8.82
C THR A 14 -24.66 2.34 -7.44
N LYS A 15 -24.99 3.30 -6.59
CA LYS A 15 -25.49 3.10 -5.22
C LYS A 15 -24.54 2.40 -4.25
N PHE A 16 -24.07 3.19 -3.28
CA PHE A 16 -24.00 2.76 -1.88
C PHE A 16 -25.16 1.82 -1.53
N PRO A 17 -24.88 0.70 -0.85
CA PRO A 17 -25.76 0.29 0.25
C PRO A 17 -24.93 -0.27 1.42
N PRO A 18 -25.58 -0.63 2.54
CA PRO A 18 -26.49 0.18 3.32
C PRO A 18 -26.01 0.23 4.79
N THR A 19 -26.66 1.10 5.54
CA THR A 19 -26.76 1.10 7.00
C THR A 19 -26.68 -0.27 7.69
N CYS A 20 -25.86 -0.32 8.74
CA CYS A 20 -26.18 -0.81 10.09
C CYS A 20 -26.75 -2.24 10.28
N ALA A 21 -25.94 -3.16 10.82
CA ALA A 21 -26.31 -4.20 11.82
C ALA A 21 -25.03 -4.88 12.37
N LEU A 22 -24.48 -4.48 13.52
CA LEU A 22 -24.70 -5.01 14.90
C LEU A 22 -24.02 -6.39 15.15
N ALA A 23 -22.86 -6.43 15.84
CA ALA A 23 -22.58 -6.89 17.22
C ALA A 23 -21.52 -8.03 17.16
N LYS A 24 -20.55 -8.26 18.07
CA LYS A 24 -20.36 -7.93 19.48
C LYS A 24 -18.88 -8.21 19.85
N SER A 25 -18.25 -7.37 20.66
CA SER A 25 -17.39 -7.86 21.76
C SER A 25 -17.37 -6.82 22.89
N PRO A 26 -17.71 -7.20 24.14
CA PRO A 26 -17.87 -6.29 25.27
C PRO A 26 -16.62 -6.26 26.17
N SER A 27 -16.02 -5.08 26.34
CA SER A 27 -15.38 -4.65 27.60
C SER A 27 -14.88 -3.20 27.43
N CYS A 28 -15.79 -2.22 27.44
CA CYS A 28 -15.41 -0.85 27.74
C CYS A 28 -15.55 -0.63 29.24
N ASN A 29 -14.52 -1.02 29.99
CA ASN A 29 -14.41 -0.65 31.39
C ASN A 29 -13.17 0.22 31.52
N THR A 30 -13.30 1.53 31.41
CA THR A 30 -12.67 2.49 32.34
C THR A 30 -13.34 3.84 32.14
N THR A 31 -14.17 4.21 33.10
CA THR A 31 -14.54 5.58 33.39
C THR A 31 -13.32 6.29 33.98
N THR A 32 -12.64 7.13 33.21
CA THR A 32 -11.68 8.12 33.72
C THR A 32 -11.84 9.40 32.92
N ALA A 33 -11.77 10.52 33.63
CA ALA A 33 -12.14 11.86 33.17
C ALA A 33 -11.60 12.21 31.77
N ILE A 34 -12.48 12.79 30.96
CA ILE A 34 -12.21 13.28 29.61
C ILE A 34 -11.20 14.44 29.70
N MET A 35 -9.93 14.18 29.41
CA MET A 35 -9.07 15.20 28.82
C MET A 35 -9.33 15.18 27.32
N SER A 36 -10.07 16.19 26.84
CA SER A 36 -10.49 16.34 25.43
C SER A 36 -9.34 16.25 24.42
N HIS A 37 -8.09 16.48 24.87
CA HIS A 37 -6.89 16.37 24.06
C HIS A 37 -6.39 14.92 23.87
N GLU A 38 -6.64 14.01 24.82
CA GLU A 38 -6.14 12.63 24.76
C GLU A 38 -6.89 11.76 23.74
N SER A 39 -8.19 12.00 23.55
CA SER A 39 -9.03 11.26 22.59
C SER A 39 -8.81 11.65 21.13
N VAL A 40 -8.03 12.69 20.84
CA VAL A 40 -7.76 13.16 19.47
C VAL A 40 -6.58 12.42 18.85
N TRP A 41 -5.60 12.03 19.66
CA TRP A 41 -4.38 11.38 19.18
C TRP A 41 -4.68 9.98 18.62
N ASN A 42 -4.37 9.77 17.33
CA ASN A 42 -4.64 8.52 16.62
C ASN A 42 -6.12 8.09 16.58
N SER A 43 -7.05 9.05 16.74
CA SER A 43 -8.50 8.85 16.65
C SER A 43 -8.97 8.19 15.36
N ARG A 44 -8.24 8.38 14.25
CA ARG A 44 -8.54 7.76 12.96
C ARG A 44 -7.76 6.45 12.76
N PRO A 45 -8.43 5.31 12.52
CA PRO A 45 -7.76 4.04 12.29
C PRO A 45 -6.90 4.09 11.02
N ARG A 46 -5.64 3.64 11.11
CA ARG A 46 -4.67 3.64 10.00
C ARG A 46 -4.48 2.25 9.38
N ASN A 47 -5.58 1.52 9.19
CA ASN A 47 -5.55 0.17 8.63
C ASN A 47 -5.17 0.15 7.14
N TYR A 48 -5.43 1.25 6.42
CA TYR A 48 -5.23 1.34 4.97
C TYR A 48 -4.66 2.71 4.54
N GLY A 49 -4.28 2.80 3.26
CA GLY A 49 -3.69 4.03 2.69
C GLY A 49 -2.18 4.13 2.88
N LYS A 50 -1.61 5.28 2.50
CA LYS A 50 -0.15 5.51 2.48
C LYS A 50 0.46 5.32 3.87
N GLY A 51 -0.14 5.93 4.91
CA GLY A 51 0.33 5.90 6.29
C GLY A 51 0.17 4.58 7.04
N SER A 52 -0.49 3.59 6.45
CA SER A 52 -0.69 2.28 7.11
C SER A 52 0.56 1.39 7.10
N ARG A 53 1.47 1.62 6.14
CA ARG A 53 2.65 0.77 5.94
C ARG A 53 3.91 1.62 5.91
N GLN A 54 4.99 1.06 6.45
CA GLN A 54 6.30 1.70 6.53
C GLN A 54 7.38 0.73 6.08
N CYS A 55 8.51 1.27 5.62
CA CYS A 55 9.68 0.47 5.30
C CYS A 55 10.20 -0.26 6.54
N ARG A 56 10.57 -1.54 6.37
CA ARG A 56 11.16 -2.36 7.44
C ARG A 56 12.49 -1.80 7.99
N VAL A 57 13.26 -1.08 7.16
CA VAL A 57 14.60 -0.55 7.53
C VAL A 57 14.50 0.94 7.88
N CYS A 58 14.09 1.76 6.93
CA CYS A 58 14.14 3.23 7.03
C CYS A 58 12.92 3.83 7.78
N LYS A 59 11.88 3.02 8.10
CA LYS A 59 10.56 3.46 8.63
C LYS A 59 9.85 4.55 7.80
N HIS A 60 10.39 4.89 6.64
CA HIS A 60 9.80 5.87 5.75
C HIS A 60 8.57 5.26 5.05
N THR A 61 7.51 6.05 5.00
CA THR A 61 6.21 5.65 4.44
C THR A 61 6.13 5.86 2.92
N ALA A 62 6.92 6.78 2.36
CA ALA A 62 6.84 7.10 0.93
C ALA A 62 7.73 6.19 0.07
N GLY A 63 7.27 5.91 -1.16
CA GLY A 63 8.04 5.14 -2.14
C GLY A 63 8.38 3.71 -1.69
N LEU A 64 7.41 3.08 -1.01
CA LEU A 64 7.50 1.70 -0.57
C LEU A 64 7.27 0.76 -1.77
N VAL A 65 8.20 -0.13 -2.02
CA VAL A 65 8.06 -1.22 -2.98
C VAL A 65 7.24 -2.33 -2.32
N ARG A 66 6.03 -2.55 -2.85
CA ARG A 66 5.03 -3.50 -2.34
C ARG A 66 4.93 -4.78 -3.16
N LYS A 67 5.70 -4.91 -4.22
CA LYS A 67 5.73 -6.11 -5.05
C LYS A 67 6.50 -7.20 -4.29
N TYR A 68 6.02 -8.44 -4.34
CA TYR A 68 6.64 -9.60 -3.68
C TYR A 68 6.77 -9.47 -2.14
N ASP A 69 5.90 -8.67 -1.49
CA ASP A 69 5.83 -8.51 -0.02
C ASP A 69 7.11 -8.06 0.73
N LEU A 70 8.08 -7.52 -0.01
CA LEU A 70 9.34 -6.98 0.50
C LEU A 70 9.12 -5.85 1.53
N ASN A 71 8.18 -4.93 1.27
CA ASN A 71 7.90 -3.76 2.11
C ASN A 71 9.16 -2.92 2.44
N LEU A 72 9.94 -2.61 1.39
CA LEU A 72 11.18 -1.83 1.46
C LEU A 72 11.05 -0.49 0.71
N CYS A 73 11.68 0.58 1.20
CA CYS A 73 11.74 1.86 0.49
C CYS A 73 12.70 1.75 -0.71
N ARG A 74 12.46 2.50 -1.80
CA ARG A 74 13.28 2.45 -3.03
C ARG A 74 14.78 2.67 -2.83
N GLN A 75 15.17 3.41 -1.79
CA GLN A 75 16.57 3.65 -1.43
C GLN A 75 17.18 2.38 -0.80
N CYS A 76 16.57 1.86 0.27
CA CYS A 76 17.01 0.61 0.90
C CYS A 76 16.97 -0.59 -0.05
N PHE A 77 16.02 -0.61 -1.00
CA PHE A 77 15.97 -1.68 -2.00
C PHE A 77 17.24 -1.69 -2.88
N ARG A 78 17.79 -0.53 -3.26
CA ARG A 78 19.00 -0.47 -4.09
C ARG A 78 20.24 -0.95 -3.35
N GLU A 79 20.31 -0.69 -2.04
CA GLU A 79 21.40 -1.15 -1.17
C GLU A 79 21.35 -2.66 -0.95
N LYS A 80 20.14 -3.21 -0.77
CA LYS A 80 19.90 -4.63 -0.47
C LYS A 80 19.58 -5.50 -1.68
N ALA A 81 19.48 -4.93 -2.88
CA ALA A 81 19.12 -5.66 -4.10
C ALA A 81 20.05 -6.85 -4.36
N LYS A 82 21.36 -6.68 -4.13
CA LYS A 82 22.35 -7.75 -4.33
C LYS A 82 22.17 -8.90 -3.34
N ASP A 83 21.93 -8.58 -2.06
CA ASP A 83 21.73 -9.58 -1.00
C ASP A 83 20.44 -10.39 -1.19
N ILE A 84 19.42 -9.78 -1.80
CA ILE A 84 18.15 -10.44 -2.14
C ILE A 84 18.30 -11.31 -3.41
N GLY A 85 19.37 -11.13 -4.20
CA GLY A 85 19.61 -11.85 -5.44
C GLY A 85 19.08 -11.15 -6.70
N PHE A 86 18.74 -9.85 -6.63
CA PHE A 86 18.40 -9.07 -7.81
C PHE A 86 19.68 -8.64 -8.56
N HIS A 87 19.86 -9.15 -9.77
CA HIS A 87 20.95 -8.76 -10.66
C HIS A 87 20.47 -7.83 -11.77
N LYS A 88 21.27 -6.80 -12.09
CA LYS A 88 20.99 -5.90 -13.21
C LYS A 88 21.35 -6.60 -14.51
N VAL A 89 20.34 -6.98 -15.30
CA VAL A 89 20.54 -7.46 -16.67
C VAL A 89 20.85 -6.26 -17.56
N SER A 90 22.12 -6.00 -17.84
CA SER A 90 22.52 -5.06 -18.89
C SER A 90 22.50 -5.81 -20.22
N ILE A 91 21.51 -5.51 -21.07
CA ILE A 91 21.61 -5.85 -22.49
C ILE A 91 22.71 -4.95 -23.04
N GLN A 92 23.91 -5.48 -23.24
CA GLN A 92 24.97 -4.76 -23.93
C GLN A 92 24.50 -4.55 -25.37
N LYS A 93 24.03 -3.34 -25.68
CA LYS A 93 23.92 -2.91 -27.06
C LYS A 93 25.36 -2.76 -27.53
N GLN A 94 25.80 -3.65 -28.42
CA GLN A 94 27.01 -3.45 -29.19
C GLN A 94 26.80 -2.15 -29.97
N THR A 95 27.30 -1.04 -29.42
CA THR A 95 27.52 0.15 -30.22
C THR A 95 28.83 -0.12 -30.94
N ASP A 96 28.73 -0.59 -32.18
CA ASP A 96 29.86 -0.71 -33.08
C ASP A 96 30.49 0.68 -33.18
N LYS A 97 31.63 0.82 -32.51
CA LYS A 97 32.46 2.02 -32.56
C LYS A 97 33.27 1.93 -33.85
N SER A 98 32.66 2.37 -34.94
CA SER A 98 33.33 2.69 -36.21
C SER A 98 34.18 3.94 -36.06
#